data_AF-A0A1I7Z1J6-F1
#
_entry.id   AF-A0A1I7Z1J6-F1
#
_cell.length_a   1.000
_cell.length_b   1.000
_cell.length_c   1.000
_cell.angle_alpha   90.00
_cell.angle_beta   90.00
_cell.angle_gamma   90.00
#
_symmetry.space_group_name_H-M   'P 1'
#
loop_
_entity.id
_entity.type
_entity.pdbx_description
1 polymer ?
#
loop_
_entity_poly.entity_id
_entity_poly.type
_entity_poly.pdbx_seq_one_letter_code
_entity_poly.pdbx_strand_id
1 'polypeptide(L)'
;MASNRRIPSRTTEEAQRGKRMFSSLQSALGGPNVRPSRGNVKKVESTSSHRLSCDDLMKELAKLNSDSSDVSFSDLSTFLKESVPHLSEEEVQEVAALLCESALLNGNHHIVADLIVATIHIASLREYIAMQIEEVVPKFFFDPDTKYSNLPEFFGQLLVARYPRPHNRSTDASNPILFTVISAVKGWIATLSSEEEEDEMKERCAFGVVGLCRSPKRRLWLCWPELVDEIYAGIEEVLIGSTQMSKEAKKELLRLFTQINSWPNSR
;
A
#
# COMPACT_ATOMS: atom_id res chain seq x y z
N MET A 1 54.48 13.10 -39.53
CA MET A 1 54.91 13.39 -38.15
C MET A 1 53.81 12.94 -37.19
N ALA A 2 54.19 12.06 -36.25
CA ALA A 2 53.49 11.57 -35.04
C ALA A 2 51.94 11.50 -35.01
N SER A 3 51.41 10.29 -35.22
CA SER A 3 50.07 9.86 -34.81
C SER A 3 50.05 9.61 -33.29
N ASN A 4 49.33 10.43 -32.54
CA ASN A 4 49.18 10.28 -31.09
C ASN A 4 47.86 9.55 -30.79
N ARG A 5 47.87 8.21 -30.88
CA ARG A 5 46.75 7.35 -30.46
C ARG A 5 46.70 7.31 -28.93
N ARG A 6 45.76 8.06 -28.33
CA ARG A 6 45.38 7.88 -26.92
C ARG A 6 44.66 6.54 -26.77
N ILE A 7 45.23 5.65 -25.97
CA ILE A 7 44.60 4.42 -25.49
C ILE A 7 43.51 4.82 -24.48
N PRO A 8 42.24 4.40 -24.64
CA PRO A 8 41.22 4.70 -23.64
C PRO A 8 41.51 3.93 -22.35
N SER A 9 41.51 4.66 -21.25
CA SER A 9 41.69 4.17 -19.88
C SER A 9 40.61 3.13 -19.53
N ARG A 10 41.06 1.93 -19.18
CA ARG A 10 40.25 0.84 -18.63
C ARG A 10 39.48 1.36 -17.41
N THR A 11 38.16 1.29 -17.46
CA THR A 11 37.28 1.80 -16.39
C THR A 11 37.52 1.02 -15.09
N THR A 12 37.50 1.75 -13.98
CA THR A 12 37.69 1.25 -12.60
C THR A 12 36.73 0.12 -12.23
N GLU A 13 35.60 0.01 -12.91
CA GLU A 13 34.60 -1.05 -12.72
C GLU A 13 35.06 -2.42 -13.23
N GLU A 14 35.79 -2.50 -14.36
CA GLU A 14 36.32 -3.77 -14.86
C GLU A 14 37.43 -4.32 -13.94
N ALA A 15 38.25 -3.45 -13.37
CA ALA A 15 39.27 -3.82 -12.39
C ALA A 15 38.65 -4.30 -11.07
N GLN A 16 37.54 -3.71 -10.63
CA GLN A 16 36.79 -4.15 -9.46
C GLN A 16 36.05 -5.48 -9.70
N ARG A 17 35.47 -5.67 -10.89
CA ARG A 17 34.80 -6.91 -11.28
C ARG A 17 35.79 -8.07 -11.40
N GLY A 18 36.98 -7.82 -11.96
CA GLY A 18 38.08 -8.78 -11.99
C GLY A 18 38.57 -9.21 -10.61
N LYS A 19 38.69 -8.28 -9.66
CA LYS A 19 39.07 -8.58 -8.26
C LYS A 19 38.01 -9.42 -7.53
N ARG A 20 36.73 -9.16 -7.75
CA ARG A 20 35.64 -9.96 -7.15
C ARG A 20 35.60 -11.38 -7.72
N MET A 21 35.76 -11.54 -9.04
CA MET A 21 35.80 -12.87 -9.66
C MET A 21 37.02 -13.69 -9.24
N PHE A 22 38.20 -13.07 -9.10
CA PHE A 22 39.39 -13.78 -8.61
C PHE A 22 39.31 -14.20 -7.14
N SER A 23 38.67 -13.38 -6.29
CA SER A 23 38.38 -13.71 -4.89
C SER A 23 37.45 -14.93 -4.77
N SER A 24 36.39 -15.00 -5.58
CA SER A 24 35.47 -16.14 -5.59
C SER A 24 36.15 -17.44 -6.07
N LEU A 25 37.08 -17.35 -7.03
CA LEU A 25 37.84 -18.50 -7.52
C LEU A 25 38.87 -19.02 -6.49
N GLN A 26 39.50 -18.12 -5.71
CA GLN A 26 40.40 -18.53 -4.62
C GLN A 26 39.65 -19.24 -3.47
N SER A 27 38.42 -18.82 -3.17
CA SER A 27 37.56 -19.50 -2.18
C SER A 27 37.11 -20.90 -2.63
N ALA A 28 36.93 -21.13 -3.93
CA ALA A 28 36.46 -22.41 -4.46
C ALA A 28 37.56 -23.48 -4.54
N LEU A 29 38.85 -23.09 -4.56
CA LEU A 29 40.00 -23.99 -4.76
C LEU A 29 40.79 -24.30 -3.48
N GLY A 30 40.25 -23.99 -2.29
CA GLY A 30 40.80 -24.47 -1.02
C GLY A 30 42.19 -23.92 -0.66
N GLY A 31 42.51 -22.70 -1.09
CA GLY A 31 43.76 -22.01 -0.72
C GLY A 31 43.81 -21.65 0.78
N PRO A 32 45.01 -21.48 1.37
CA PRO A 32 45.20 -21.33 2.81
C PRO A 32 44.49 -20.08 3.35
N ASN A 33 43.60 -20.30 4.32
CA ASN A 33 42.82 -19.30 5.03
C ASN A 33 43.72 -18.29 5.77
N VAL A 34 44.02 -17.15 5.14
CA VAL A 34 44.50 -15.97 5.85
C VAL A 34 43.28 -15.28 6.46
N ARG A 35 43.01 -15.58 7.74
CA ARG A 35 42.02 -14.87 8.54
C ARG A 35 42.38 -13.38 8.56
N PRO A 36 41.49 -12.45 8.17
CA PRO A 36 41.73 -11.03 8.37
C PRO A 36 41.75 -10.76 9.88
N SER A 37 42.83 -10.14 10.33
CA SER A 37 43.00 -9.58 11.67
C SER A 37 41.78 -8.74 12.04
N ARG A 38 41.18 -9.01 13.20
CA ARG A 38 40.15 -8.17 13.84
C ARG A 38 40.78 -6.81 14.14
N GLY A 39 40.76 -5.91 13.16
CA GLY A 39 40.93 -4.49 13.41
C GLY A 39 39.75 -4.03 14.26
N ASN A 40 40.05 -3.36 15.37
CA ASN A 40 39.08 -2.72 16.26
C ASN A 40 38.11 -1.85 15.44
N VAL A 41 36.97 -2.41 15.07
CA VAL A 41 35.79 -1.63 14.76
C VAL A 41 35.42 -0.99 16.09
N LYS A 42 35.67 0.32 16.19
CA LYS A 42 35.07 1.15 17.22
C LYS A 42 33.59 0.76 17.25
N LYS A 43 33.19 0.18 18.37
CA LYS A 43 31.80 -0.02 18.75
C LYS A 43 31.15 1.34 18.52
N VAL A 44 30.43 1.50 17.42
CA VAL A 44 29.48 2.58 17.27
C VAL A 44 28.51 2.27 18.39
N GLU A 45 28.64 3.04 19.47
CA GLU A 45 27.69 3.03 20.55
C GLU A 45 26.32 3.11 19.89
N SER A 46 25.55 2.05 20.09
CA SER A 46 24.11 2.08 19.92
C SER A 46 23.67 3.36 20.61
N THR A 47 23.33 4.37 19.80
CA THR A 47 22.71 5.60 20.28
C THR A 47 21.57 5.14 21.16
N SER A 48 21.72 5.51 22.43
CA SER A 48 20.80 5.30 23.52
C SER A 48 19.37 5.12 23.03
N SER A 49 18.74 4.05 23.49
CA SER A 49 17.29 3.84 23.54
C SER A 49 16.60 5.08 24.13
N HIS A 50 16.40 6.10 23.31
CA HIS A 50 15.45 7.16 23.58
C HIS A 50 14.11 6.51 23.32
N ARG A 51 13.38 6.16 24.40
CA ARG A 51 11.94 5.96 24.29
C ARG A 51 11.40 7.27 23.73
N LEU A 52 11.09 7.29 22.44
CA LEU A 52 10.50 8.44 21.80
C LEU A 52 9.04 8.51 22.27
N SER A 53 8.58 9.70 22.65
CA SER A 53 7.26 9.88 23.26
C SER A 53 6.17 9.64 22.21
N CYS A 54 4.98 9.21 22.64
CA CYS A 54 3.79 9.16 21.77
C CYS A 54 3.56 10.51 21.07
N ASP A 55 3.79 11.62 21.78
CA ASP A 55 3.73 12.98 21.22
C ASP A 55 4.68 13.20 20.04
N ASP A 56 5.86 12.59 20.07
CA ASP A 56 6.84 12.70 18.98
C ASP A 56 6.36 11.89 17.77
N LEU A 57 5.68 10.77 18.03
CA LEU A 57 5.09 9.94 16.99
C LEU A 57 3.93 10.61 16.30
N MET A 58 3.04 11.20 17.07
CA MET A 58 1.92 11.97 16.55
C MET A 58 2.41 13.17 15.75
N LYS A 59 3.49 13.85 16.19
CA LYS A 59 4.12 14.94 15.42
C LYS A 59 4.75 14.45 14.12
N GLU A 60 5.46 13.33 14.10
CA GLU A 60 6.03 12.78 12.87
C GLU A 60 4.95 12.31 11.88
N LEU A 61 3.89 11.68 12.37
CA LEU A 61 2.73 11.33 11.53
C LEU A 61 2.01 12.59 11.03
N ALA A 62 1.91 13.64 11.82
CA ALA A 62 1.36 14.91 11.38
C ALA A 62 2.22 15.58 10.30
N LYS A 63 3.55 15.36 10.27
CA LYS A 63 4.41 15.86 9.20
C LYS A 63 4.11 15.21 7.85
N LEU A 64 3.66 13.94 7.82
CA LEU A 64 3.15 13.32 6.57
C LEU A 64 2.00 14.13 5.97
N ASN A 65 1.24 14.84 6.79
CA ASN A 65 0.09 15.63 6.37
C ASN A 65 0.46 17.07 5.96
N SER A 66 1.75 17.42 6.04
CA SER A 66 2.29 18.73 5.65
C SER A 66 3.09 18.64 4.35
N ASP A 67 2.92 19.61 3.44
CA ASP A 67 3.55 19.68 2.10
C ASP A 67 5.10 19.73 2.07
N SER A 68 5.77 19.62 3.22
CA SER A 68 7.21 19.90 3.39
C SER A 68 8.04 18.69 3.86
N SER A 69 7.48 17.49 3.91
CA SER A 69 8.11 16.36 4.59
C SER A 69 9.02 15.51 3.70
N ASP A 70 10.33 15.65 3.87
CA ASP A 70 11.34 14.61 3.58
C ASP A 70 11.33 13.52 4.67
N VAL A 71 10.15 13.01 5.04
CA VAL A 71 10.07 11.95 6.06
C VAL A 71 10.28 10.60 5.37
N SER A 72 11.40 9.96 5.69
CA SER A 72 11.77 8.64 5.15
C SER A 72 10.80 7.57 5.64
N PHE A 73 10.19 6.83 4.70
CA PHE A 73 9.37 5.64 4.99
C PHE A 73 10.08 4.66 5.93
N SER A 74 11.39 4.46 5.75
CA SER A 74 12.19 3.55 6.58
C SER A 74 12.19 3.98 8.04
N ASP A 75 12.26 5.28 8.28
CA ASP A 75 12.35 5.84 9.62
C ASP A 75 10.98 5.71 10.31
N LEU A 76 9.90 6.12 9.63
CA LEU A 76 8.52 5.93 10.12
C LEU A 76 8.17 4.46 10.36
N SER A 77 8.54 3.56 9.44
CA SER A 77 8.24 2.13 9.59
C SER A 77 8.95 1.53 10.80
N THR A 78 10.23 1.85 10.99
CA THR A 78 11.02 1.38 12.14
C THR A 78 10.44 1.94 13.42
N PHE A 79 10.13 3.22 13.40
CA PHE A 79 9.61 3.96 14.53
C PHE A 79 8.22 3.47 14.96
N LEU A 80 7.29 3.20 14.03
CA LEU A 80 5.99 2.60 14.38
C LEU A 80 6.15 1.19 14.99
N LYS A 81 7.06 0.38 14.46
CA LYS A 81 7.32 -0.97 14.98
C LYS A 81 7.86 -0.96 16.41
N GLU A 82 8.68 0.02 16.74
CA GLU A 82 9.29 0.13 18.07
C GLU A 82 8.35 0.79 19.08
N SER A 83 7.60 1.81 18.67
CA SER A 83 6.79 2.63 19.57
C SER A 83 5.43 2.01 19.89
N VAL A 84 4.70 1.53 18.87
CA VAL A 84 3.30 1.08 19.02
C VAL A 84 3.11 -0.03 20.07
N PRO A 85 4.01 -1.03 20.21
CA PRO A 85 3.88 -2.06 21.26
C PRO A 85 3.97 -1.53 22.71
N HIS A 86 4.40 -0.29 22.89
CA HIS A 86 4.55 0.35 24.20
C HIS A 86 3.49 1.43 24.49
N LEU A 87 2.60 1.67 23.52
CA LEU A 87 1.51 2.63 23.64
C LEU A 87 0.31 2.02 24.38
N SER A 88 -0.47 2.89 25.01
CA SER A 88 -1.79 2.55 25.54
C SER A 88 -2.80 2.30 24.40
N GLU A 89 -3.93 1.66 24.71
CA GLU A 89 -4.98 1.41 23.72
C GLU A 89 -5.51 2.69 23.08
N GLU A 90 -5.69 3.75 23.87
CA GLU A 90 -6.12 5.08 23.40
C GLU A 90 -5.12 5.67 22.40
N GLU A 91 -3.83 5.62 22.72
CA GLU A 91 -2.77 6.11 21.85
C GLU A 91 -2.68 5.29 20.55
N VAL A 92 -2.81 3.96 20.60
CA VAL A 92 -2.84 3.13 19.38
C VAL A 92 -4.03 3.47 18.49
N GLN A 93 -5.19 3.76 19.09
CA GLN A 93 -6.37 4.21 18.38
C GLN A 93 -6.13 5.56 17.68
N GLU A 94 -5.50 6.52 18.36
CA GLU A 94 -5.13 7.82 17.76
C GLU A 94 -4.15 7.65 16.59
N VAL A 95 -3.17 6.76 16.73
CA VAL A 95 -2.24 6.43 15.64
C VAL A 95 -2.96 5.82 14.44
N ALA A 96 -3.89 4.89 14.68
CA ALA A 96 -4.71 4.31 13.62
C ALA A 96 -5.54 5.39 12.90
N ALA A 97 -6.17 6.28 13.65
CA ALA A 97 -6.95 7.39 13.12
C ALA A 97 -6.09 8.31 12.24
N LEU A 98 -4.91 8.75 12.72
CA LEU A 98 -4.00 9.61 11.94
C LEU A 98 -3.53 8.95 10.64
N LEU A 99 -3.21 7.65 10.67
CA LEU A 99 -2.80 6.92 9.45
C LEU A 99 -3.94 6.91 8.43
N CYS A 100 -5.16 6.57 8.87
CA CYS A 100 -6.34 6.59 8.01
C CYS A 100 -6.63 8.00 7.48
N GLU A 101 -6.62 9.03 8.32
CA GLU A 101 -6.81 10.42 7.90
C GLU A 101 -5.76 10.87 6.87
N SER A 102 -4.50 10.46 7.06
CA SER A 102 -3.42 10.76 6.11
C SER A 102 -3.69 10.17 4.72
N ALA A 103 -4.16 8.92 4.68
CA ALA A 103 -4.53 8.27 3.42
C ALA A 103 -5.76 8.90 2.77
N LEU A 104 -6.78 9.18 3.58
CA LEU A 104 -8.12 9.55 3.10
C LEU A 104 -8.24 11.03 2.75
N LEU A 105 -7.63 11.92 3.54
CA LEU A 105 -7.76 13.37 3.38
C LEU A 105 -6.57 13.97 2.62
N ASN A 106 -5.37 13.45 2.86
CA ASN A 106 -4.13 14.04 2.32
C ASN A 106 -3.56 13.28 1.12
N GLY A 107 -4.22 12.21 0.68
CA GLY A 107 -3.83 11.46 -0.51
C GLY A 107 -2.56 10.60 -0.33
N ASN A 108 -2.09 10.37 0.90
CA ASN A 108 -0.88 9.59 1.20
C ASN A 108 -1.12 8.06 1.15
N HIS A 109 -2.08 7.60 0.35
CA HIS A 109 -2.58 6.22 0.37
C HIS A 109 -1.50 5.15 0.10
N HIS A 110 -0.48 5.45 -0.71
CA HIS A 110 0.62 4.53 -0.98
C HIS A 110 1.51 4.31 0.25
N ILE A 111 1.99 5.40 0.85
CA ILE A 111 2.88 5.35 2.01
C ILE A 111 2.16 4.71 3.19
N VAL A 112 0.91 5.12 3.43
CA VAL A 112 0.11 4.57 4.52
C VAL A 112 -0.14 3.06 4.33
N ALA A 113 -0.49 2.60 3.13
CA ALA A 113 -0.67 1.17 2.87
C ALA A 113 0.62 0.37 3.15
N ASP A 114 1.78 0.90 2.76
CA ASP A 114 3.07 0.26 3.06
C ASP A 114 3.40 0.26 4.56
N LEU A 115 3.05 1.33 5.29
CA LEU A 115 3.22 1.41 6.75
C LEU A 115 2.32 0.39 7.45
N ILE A 116 1.05 0.27 7.03
CA ILE A 116 0.11 -0.73 7.55
C ILE A 116 0.64 -2.14 7.33
N VAL A 117 1.17 -2.45 6.14
CA VAL A 117 1.80 -3.75 5.89
C VAL A 117 3.01 -3.97 6.81
N ALA A 118 3.81 -2.94 7.04
CA ALA A 118 4.99 -3.05 7.91
C ALA A 118 4.63 -3.31 9.38
N THR A 119 3.47 -2.81 9.84
CA THR A 119 3.02 -2.92 11.24
C THR A 119 1.91 -3.96 11.44
N ILE A 120 1.52 -4.71 10.41
CA ILE A 120 0.38 -5.65 10.43
C ILE A 120 0.42 -6.74 11.52
N HIS A 121 1.61 -7.04 12.05
CA HIS A 121 1.82 -8.01 13.12
C HIS A 121 1.35 -7.50 14.50
N ILE A 122 1.14 -6.19 14.62
CA ILE A 122 0.62 -5.55 15.83
C ILE A 122 -0.91 -5.66 15.80
N ALA A 123 -1.45 -6.58 16.61
CA ALA A 123 -2.88 -6.92 16.57
C ALA A 123 -3.79 -5.73 16.90
N SER A 124 -3.51 -4.98 17.96
CA SER A 124 -4.30 -3.82 18.38
C SER A 124 -4.38 -2.76 17.29
N LEU A 125 -3.24 -2.36 16.71
CA LEU A 125 -3.20 -1.38 15.63
C LEU A 125 -4.01 -1.84 14.42
N ARG A 126 -3.89 -3.12 14.04
CA ARG A 126 -4.63 -3.69 12.92
C ARG A 126 -6.15 -3.66 13.15
N GLU A 127 -6.60 -3.96 14.37
CA GLU A 127 -8.02 -3.91 14.75
C GLU A 127 -8.55 -2.48 14.71
N TYR A 128 -7.83 -1.52 15.29
CA TYR A 128 -8.23 -0.11 15.24
C TYR A 128 -8.26 0.45 13.81
N ILE A 129 -7.31 0.08 12.94
CA ILE A 129 -7.37 0.47 11.52
C ILE A 129 -8.63 -0.09 10.85
N ALA A 130 -8.98 -1.35 11.11
CA ALA A 130 -10.19 -1.94 10.56
C ALA A 130 -11.45 -1.21 11.06
N MET A 131 -11.51 -0.87 12.35
CA MET A 131 -12.60 -0.07 12.92
C MET A 131 -12.70 1.33 12.30
N GLN A 132 -11.56 2.00 12.08
CA GLN A 132 -11.54 3.31 11.42
C GLN A 132 -12.06 3.22 9.98
N ILE A 133 -11.69 2.17 9.25
CA ILE A 133 -12.23 1.93 7.90
C ILE A 133 -13.74 1.69 7.96
N GLU A 134 -14.21 0.84 8.87
CA GLU A 134 -15.62 0.54 9.07
C GLU A 134 -16.44 1.79 9.39
N GLU A 135 -15.88 2.73 10.17
CA GLU A 135 -16.53 4.01 10.49
C GLU A 135 -16.62 4.95 9.27
N VAL A 136 -15.62 4.93 8.39
CA VAL A 136 -15.53 5.83 7.22
C VAL A 136 -16.38 5.34 6.05
N VAL A 137 -16.52 4.02 5.88
CA VAL A 137 -17.24 3.44 4.74
C VAL A 137 -18.67 3.99 4.60
N PRO A 138 -19.53 3.98 5.64
CA PRO A 138 -20.87 4.56 5.55
C PRO A 138 -20.85 6.06 5.23
N LYS A 139 -19.84 6.80 5.70
CA LYS A 139 -19.70 8.24 5.41
C LYS A 139 -19.36 8.48 3.94
N PHE A 140 -18.68 7.55 3.26
CA PHE A 140 -18.50 7.64 1.81
C PHE A 140 -19.80 7.33 1.05
N PHE A 141 -20.62 6.41 1.57
CA PHE A 141 -21.90 6.04 0.97
C PHE A 141 -22.96 7.12 1.09
N PHE A 142 -23.22 7.60 2.31
CA PHE A 142 -24.41 8.39 2.62
C PHE A 142 -24.19 9.90 2.58
N ASP A 143 -22.94 10.37 2.64
CA ASP A 143 -22.64 11.81 2.65
C ASP A 143 -22.27 12.33 1.24
N PRO A 144 -23.09 13.21 0.62
CA PRO A 144 -22.75 13.84 -0.66
C PRO A 144 -21.53 14.72 -0.65
N ASP A 145 -21.21 15.33 0.50
CA ASP A 145 -20.09 16.23 0.64
C ASP A 145 -18.90 15.53 1.32
N THR A 146 -18.85 14.20 1.18
CA THR A 146 -17.84 13.38 1.83
C THR A 146 -16.43 13.83 1.46
N LYS A 147 -15.64 14.16 2.48
CA LYS A 147 -14.21 14.49 2.33
C LYS A 147 -13.35 13.27 1.98
N TYR A 148 -13.92 12.07 1.95
CA TYR A 148 -13.20 10.79 1.78
C TYR A 148 -13.12 10.33 0.32
N SER A 149 -12.87 11.27 -0.61
CA SER A 149 -12.78 10.96 -2.06
C SER A 149 -11.63 10.00 -2.41
N ASN A 150 -10.59 9.92 -1.56
CA ASN A 150 -9.46 9.01 -1.74
C ASN A 150 -9.73 7.59 -1.22
N LEU A 151 -10.87 7.34 -0.55
CA LEU A 151 -11.20 6.02 0.01
C LEU A 151 -11.08 4.89 -1.01
N PRO A 152 -11.60 5.01 -2.25
CA PRO A 152 -11.49 3.94 -3.22
C PRO A 152 -10.05 3.62 -3.61
N GLU A 153 -9.23 4.64 -3.85
CA GLU A 153 -7.83 4.45 -4.23
C GLU A 153 -7.01 3.84 -3.08
N PHE A 154 -7.29 4.27 -1.84
CA PHE A 154 -6.71 3.67 -0.65
C PHE A 154 -7.05 2.19 -0.50
N PHE A 155 -8.32 1.82 -0.70
CA PHE A 155 -8.73 0.40 -0.72
C PHE A 155 -8.01 -0.38 -1.81
N GLY A 156 -7.89 0.20 -3.00
CA GLY A 156 -7.13 -0.37 -4.09
C GLY A 156 -5.68 -0.68 -3.68
N GLN A 157 -4.99 0.25 -3.00
CA GLN A 157 -3.63 0.01 -2.51
C GLN A 157 -3.57 -1.08 -1.44
N LEU A 158 -4.49 -1.07 -0.46
CA LEU A 158 -4.55 -2.09 0.58
C LEU A 158 -4.72 -3.48 -0.04
N LEU A 159 -5.64 -3.65 -0.98
CA LEU A 159 -5.88 -4.94 -1.62
C LEU A 159 -4.64 -5.51 -2.31
N VAL A 160 -3.83 -4.68 -2.97
CA VAL A 160 -2.63 -5.16 -3.68
C VAL A 160 -1.34 -5.08 -2.86
N ALA A 161 -1.42 -4.67 -1.60
CA ALA A 161 -0.27 -4.54 -0.74
C ALA A 161 0.37 -5.91 -0.46
N ARG A 162 1.69 -5.91 -0.22
CA ARG A 162 2.45 -7.17 -0.07
C ARG A 162 2.43 -7.66 1.37
N TYR A 163 1.28 -8.14 1.82
CA TYR A 163 1.14 -8.67 3.17
C TYR A 163 2.05 -9.90 3.41
N PRO A 164 2.63 -10.03 4.62
CA PRO A 164 3.33 -11.24 5.01
C PRO A 164 2.36 -12.43 5.06
N ARG A 165 2.88 -13.65 4.86
CA ARG A 165 2.09 -14.89 4.73
C ARG A 165 1.01 -15.11 5.80
N PRO A 166 1.21 -14.77 7.10
CA PRO A 166 0.16 -14.97 8.11
C PRO A 166 -1.06 -14.04 7.93
N HIS A 167 -0.91 -12.94 7.19
CA HIS A 167 -1.88 -11.85 7.08
C HIS A 167 -2.30 -11.57 5.62
N ASN A 168 -2.00 -12.48 4.70
CA ASN A 168 -2.34 -12.31 3.28
C ASN A 168 -3.74 -12.81 2.91
N ARG A 169 -4.49 -13.37 3.87
CA ARG A 169 -5.86 -13.84 3.67
C ARG A 169 -6.84 -12.80 4.22
N SER A 170 -7.92 -12.56 3.51
CA SER A 170 -8.99 -11.63 3.89
C SER A 170 -10.04 -12.27 4.80
N THR A 171 -9.60 -12.95 5.86
CA THR A 171 -10.49 -13.45 6.90
C THR A 171 -10.31 -12.58 8.13
N ASP A 172 -11.40 -12.29 8.86
CA ASP A 172 -11.37 -11.47 10.07
C ASP A 172 -10.28 -11.91 11.07
N ALA A 173 -10.15 -13.22 11.30
CA ALA A 173 -9.12 -13.79 12.17
C ALA A 173 -7.66 -13.61 11.69
N SER A 174 -7.42 -13.39 10.40
CA SER A 174 -6.07 -13.26 9.80
C SER A 174 -5.72 -11.80 9.54
N ASN A 175 -6.64 -11.08 8.89
CA ASN A 175 -6.49 -9.69 8.51
C ASN A 175 -7.87 -9.01 8.44
N PRO A 176 -8.32 -8.40 9.56
CA PRO A 176 -9.58 -7.70 9.63
C PRO A 176 -9.60 -6.48 8.69
N ILE A 177 -8.46 -5.85 8.41
CA ILE A 177 -8.38 -4.74 7.44
C ILE A 177 -8.82 -5.22 6.05
N LEU A 178 -8.23 -6.31 5.55
CA LEU A 178 -8.62 -6.88 4.26
C LEU A 178 -10.06 -7.38 4.26
N PHE A 179 -10.51 -7.99 5.36
CA PHE A 179 -11.89 -8.45 5.50
C PHE A 179 -12.89 -7.28 5.39
N THR A 180 -12.66 -6.19 6.12
CA THR A 180 -13.49 -4.99 6.09
C THR A 180 -13.48 -4.33 4.71
N VAL A 181 -12.30 -4.19 4.09
CA VAL A 181 -12.18 -3.61 2.74
C VAL A 181 -12.94 -4.45 1.71
N ILE A 182 -12.76 -5.78 1.69
CA ILE A 182 -13.48 -6.63 0.73
C ILE A 182 -14.99 -6.59 0.97
N SER A 183 -15.42 -6.61 2.23
CA SER A 183 -16.84 -6.54 2.58
C SER A 183 -17.48 -5.22 2.11
N ALA A 184 -16.77 -4.10 2.29
CA ALA A 184 -17.22 -2.79 1.81
C ALA A 184 -17.34 -2.75 0.28
N VAL A 185 -16.35 -3.29 -0.44
CA VAL A 185 -16.35 -3.34 -1.92
C VAL A 185 -17.46 -4.23 -2.45
N LYS A 186 -17.71 -5.39 -1.81
CA LYS A 186 -18.87 -6.24 -2.12
C LYS A 186 -20.18 -5.51 -1.89
N GLY A 187 -20.25 -4.68 -0.84
CA GLY A 187 -21.36 -3.75 -0.61
C GLY A 187 -21.55 -2.79 -1.79
N TRP A 188 -20.49 -2.15 -2.28
CA TRP A 188 -20.55 -1.26 -3.46
C TRP A 188 -21.11 -1.98 -4.69
N ILE A 189 -20.65 -3.20 -4.94
CA ILE A 189 -21.11 -4.02 -6.08
C ILE A 189 -22.59 -4.37 -5.92
N ALA A 190 -23.02 -4.79 -4.73
CA ALA A 190 -24.42 -5.12 -4.47
C ALA A 190 -25.35 -3.91 -4.66
N THR A 191 -24.94 -2.72 -4.19
CA THR A 191 -25.70 -1.47 -4.38
C THR A 191 -25.82 -1.10 -5.86
N LEU A 192 -24.77 -1.31 -6.65
CA LEU A 192 -24.80 -1.01 -8.10
C LEU A 192 -25.88 -1.78 -8.84
N SER A 193 -26.04 -3.06 -8.53
CA SER A 193 -27.03 -3.94 -9.16
C SER A 193 -28.43 -3.84 -8.53
N SER A 194 -28.59 -3.14 -7.41
CA SER A 194 -29.87 -3.04 -6.73
C SER A 194 -30.86 -2.18 -7.51
N GLU A 195 -32.13 -2.61 -7.58
CA GLU A 195 -33.22 -1.79 -8.11
C GLU A 195 -33.76 -0.79 -7.07
N GLU A 196 -33.63 -1.12 -5.77
CA GLU A 196 -34.27 -0.41 -4.67
C GLU A 196 -33.46 0.78 -4.14
N GLU A 197 -32.14 0.77 -4.36
CA GLU A 197 -31.24 1.81 -3.83
C GLU A 197 -31.36 3.13 -4.59
N GLU A 198 -31.06 4.24 -3.92
CA GLU A 198 -31.10 5.59 -4.50
C GLU A 198 -30.05 5.77 -5.60
N ASP A 199 -30.41 6.49 -6.67
CA ASP A 199 -29.53 6.69 -7.84
C ASP A 199 -28.21 7.39 -7.47
N GLU A 200 -28.24 8.33 -6.52
CA GLU A 200 -27.03 9.00 -6.02
C GLU A 200 -26.07 8.02 -5.32
N MET A 201 -26.62 7.07 -4.56
CA MET A 201 -25.83 6.04 -3.88
C MET A 201 -25.20 5.08 -4.88
N LYS A 202 -25.95 4.69 -5.91
CA LYS A 202 -25.44 3.88 -7.04
C LYS A 202 -24.31 4.60 -7.77
N GLU A 203 -24.48 5.91 -8.02
CA GLU A 203 -23.47 6.71 -8.68
C GLU A 203 -22.17 6.80 -7.84
N ARG A 204 -22.27 6.98 -6.52
CA ARG A 204 -21.08 6.91 -5.64
C ARG A 204 -20.42 5.55 -5.66
N CYS A 205 -21.19 4.47 -5.63
CA CYS A 205 -20.65 3.12 -5.73
C CYS A 205 -19.95 2.90 -7.08
N ALA A 206 -20.47 3.46 -8.17
CA ALA A 206 -19.86 3.39 -9.49
C ALA A 206 -18.49 4.07 -9.48
N PHE A 207 -18.42 5.29 -8.96
CA PHE A 207 -17.15 6.01 -8.82
C PHE A 207 -16.20 5.34 -7.82
N GLY A 208 -16.73 4.71 -6.76
CA GLY A 208 -15.97 3.88 -5.82
C GLY A 208 -15.31 2.70 -6.51
N VAL A 209 -16.06 1.89 -7.25
CA VAL A 209 -15.53 0.75 -8.01
C VAL A 209 -14.50 1.21 -9.04
N VAL A 210 -14.76 2.31 -9.76
CA VAL A 210 -13.82 2.89 -10.72
C VAL A 210 -12.53 3.35 -10.05
N GLY A 211 -12.64 4.12 -8.97
CA GLY A 211 -11.50 4.65 -8.22
C GLY A 211 -10.63 3.53 -7.65
N LEU A 212 -11.25 2.49 -7.09
CA LEU A 212 -10.57 1.31 -6.56
C LEU A 212 -9.75 0.57 -7.62
N CYS A 213 -10.29 0.46 -8.83
CA CYS A 213 -9.63 -0.23 -9.93
C CYS A 213 -8.54 0.60 -10.63
N ARG A 214 -8.54 1.92 -10.42
CA ARG A 214 -7.78 2.87 -11.25
C ARG A 214 -6.27 2.71 -11.14
N SER A 215 -5.76 2.58 -9.92
CA SER A 215 -4.32 2.48 -9.64
C SER A 215 -3.82 1.02 -9.69
N PRO A 216 -4.48 0.05 -9.06
CA PRO A 216 -3.95 -1.31 -8.93
C PRO A 216 -3.99 -2.18 -10.21
N LYS A 217 -5.01 -2.00 -11.05
CA LYS A 217 -5.20 -2.67 -12.36
C LYS A 217 -4.84 -4.16 -12.33
N ARG A 218 -3.83 -4.57 -13.11
CA ARG A 218 -3.33 -5.95 -13.21
C ARG A 218 -2.96 -6.56 -11.85
N ARG A 219 -2.44 -5.79 -10.90
CA ARG A 219 -2.10 -6.33 -9.58
C ARG A 219 -3.35 -6.75 -8.81
N LEU A 220 -4.47 -6.01 -8.95
CA LEU A 220 -5.74 -6.38 -8.33
C LEU A 220 -6.22 -7.71 -8.90
N TRP A 221 -6.17 -7.88 -10.23
CA TRP A 221 -6.51 -9.14 -10.89
C TRP A 221 -5.65 -10.32 -10.45
N LEU A 222 -4.34 -10.12 -10.25
CA LEU A 222 -3.45 -11.19 -9.79
C LEU A 222 -3.64 -11.54 -8.30
N CYS A 223 -4.00 -10.57 -7.46
CA CYS A 223 -4.17 -10.76 -6.03
C CYS A 223 -5.58 -11.24 -5.66
N TRP A 224 -6.60 -10.78 -6.39
CA TRP A 224 -8.02 -10.98 -6.08
C TRP A 224 -8.84 -11.22 -7.37
N PRO A 225 -8.57 -12.30 -8.12
CA PRO A 225 -9.29 -12.56 -9.37
C PRO A 225 -10.80 -12.72 -9.15
N GLU A 226 -11.22 -13.36 -8.05
CA GLU A 226 -12.65 -13.55 -7.75
C GLU A 226 -13.35 -12.21 -7.48
N LEU A 227 -12.69 -11.27 -6.79
CA LEU A 227 -13.24 -9.93 -6.58
C LEU A 227 -13.34 -9.16 -7.90
N VAL A 228 -12.36 -9.30 -8.80
CA VAL A 228 -12.40 -8.67 -10.12
C VAL A 228 -13.52 -9.23 -10.97
N ASP A 229 -13.77 -10.54 -10.90
CA ASP A 229 -14.89 -11.18 -11.60
C ASP A 229 -16.24 -10.68 -11.06
N GLU A 230 -16.39 -10.52 -9.74
CA GLU A 230 -17.58 -9.92 -9.12
C GLU A 230 -17.78 -8.46 -9.55
N ILE A 231 -16.70 -7.66 -9.58
CA ILE A 231 -16.74 -6.28 -10.09
C ILE A 231 -17.19 -6.27 -11.56
N TYR A 232 -16.65 -7.16 -12.38
CA TYR A 232 -16.98 -7.25 -13.79
C TYR A 232 -18.46 -7.57 -14.00
N ALA A 233 -18.98 -8.56 -13.27
CA ALA A 233 -20.39 -8.96 -13.34
C ALA A 233 -21.33 -7.82 -12.90
N GLY A 234 -21.03 -7.14 -11.78
CA GLY A 234 -21.85 -6.00 -11.32
C GLY A 234 -21.85 -4.84 -12.34
N ILE A 235 -20.71 -4.57 -12.99
CA ILE A 235 -20.66 -3.55 -14.05
C ILE A 235 -21.49 -3.99 -15.26
N GLU A 236 -21.39 -5.26 -15.68
CA GLU A 236 -22.15 -5.81 -16.80
C GLU A 236 -23.65 -5.64 -16.60
N GLU A 237 -24.15 -5.99 -15.40
CA GLU A 237 -25.56 -5.83 -15.03
C GLU A 237 -26.03 -4.38 -15.12
N VAL A 238 -25.23 -3.42 -14.64
CA VAL A 238 -25.56 -1.99 -14.72
C VAL A 238 -25.55 -1.46 -16.17
N LEU A 239 -24.65 -1.97 -17.02
CA LEU A 239 -24.53 -1.52 -18.40
C LEU A 239 -25.63 -2.09 -19.30
N ILE A 240 -26.06 -3.34 -19.06
CA ILE A 240 -27.12 -4.00 -19.83
C ILE A 240 -28.51 -3.63 -19.29
N GLY A 241 -28.62 -3.43 -17.97
CA GLY A 241 -29.86 -3.14 -17.27
C GLY A 241 -30.43 -1.75 -17.51
N SER A 242 -31.66 -1.55 -17.08
CA SER A 242 -32.36 -0.26 -17.10
C SER A 242 -32.03 0.63 -15.90
N THR A 243 -30.86 0.43 -15.27
CA THR A 243 -30.45 1.20 -14.08
C THR A 243 -30.37 2.69 -14.41
N GLN A 244 -31.09 3.51 -13.64
CA GLN A 244 -31.00 4.96 -13.73
C GLN A 244 -29.68 5.39 -13.11
N MET A 245 -28.80 5.92 -13.94
CA MET A 245 -27.48 6.39 -13.53
C MET A 245 -27.02 7.48 -14.49
N SER A 246 -26.20 8.40 -14.00
CA SER A 246 -25.67 9.48 -14.83
C SER A 246 -24.88 8.96 -16.04
N LYS A 247 -24.84 9.77 -17.10
CA LYS A 247 -24.05 9.47 -18.31
C LYS A 247 -22.55 9.40 -17.99
N GLU A 248 -22.09 10.20 -17.04
CA GLU A 248 -20.69 10.24 -16.60
C GLU A 248 -20.30 8.90 -15.97
N ALA A 249 -21.09 8.43 -14.99
CA ALA A 249 -20.84 7.18 -14.31
C ALA A 249 -20.92 5.98 -15.26
N LYS A 250 -21.91 5.91 -16.16
CA LYS A 250 -22.00 4.81 -17.16
C LYS A 250 -20.79 4.78 -18.08
N LYS A 251 -20.30 5.96 -18.49
CA LYS A 251 -19.12 6.09 -19.33
C LYS A 251 -17.85 5.62 -18.61
N GLU A 252 -17.67 5.96 -17.34
CA GLU A 252 -16.53 5.49 -16.55
C GLU A 252 -16.60 3.98 -16.28
N LEU A 253 -17.78 3.45 -15.97
CA LEU A 253 -17.99 2.00 -15.84
C LEU A 253 -17.68 1.25 -17.14
N LEU A 254 -18.16 1.74 -18.28
CA LEU A 254 -17.86 1.14 -19.59
C LEU A 254 -16.35 1.18 -19.90
N ARG A 255 -15.68 2.29 -19.58
CA ARG A 255 -14.21 2.37 -19.70
C ARG A 255 -13.54 1.32 -18.84
N LEU A 256 -13.93 1.19 -17.57
CA LEU A 256 -13.38 0.17 -16.68
C LEU A 256 -13.64 -1.24 -17.21
N PHE A 257 -14.87 -1.54 -17.66
CA PHE A 257 -15.25 -2.83 -18.24
C PHE A 257 -14.33 -3.25 -19.40
N THR A 258 -14.05 -2.31 -20.32
CA THR A 258 -13.10 -2.57 -21.41
C THR A 258 -11.66 -2.75 -20.92
N GLN A 259 -11.25 -2.02 -19.89
CA GLN A 259 -9.91 -2.10 -19.33
C GLN A 259 -9.66 -3.42 -18.61
N ILE A 260 -10.60 -3.93 -17.82
CA ILE A 260 -10.48 -5.20 -17.08
C ILE A 260 -10.10 -6.34 -18.03
N ASN A 261 -10.76 -6.41 -19.19
CA ASN A 261 -10.47 -7.41 -20.23
C ASN A 261 -9.04 -7.34 -20.79
N SER A 262 -8.36 -6.20 -20.66
CA SER A 262 -6.96 -6.04 -21.10
C SER A 262 -5.94 -6.40 -20.01
N TRP A 263 -6.34 -6.48 -18.75
CA TRP A 263 -5.43 -6.68 -17.62
C TRP A 263 -4.69 -8.02 -17.61
N PRO A 264 -5.26 -9.15 -18.08
CA PRO A 264 -4.52 -10.40 -18.19
C PRO A 264 -3.37 -10.34 -19.20
N ASN A 265 -3.47 -9.45 -20.19
CA ASN A 265 -2.54 -9.36 -21.33
C ASN A 265 -1.52 -8.21 -21.21
N SER A 266 -1.69 -7.30 -20.26
CA SER A 266 -0.73 -6.23 -20.01
C SER A 266 0.56 -6.78 -19.42
N ARG A 267 1.69 -6.52 -20.10
CA ARG A 267 3.04 -6.88 -19.65
C ARG A 267 3.58 -5.89 -18.63
#